data_AF-A0A2E5DQA2-F1
#
_entry.id   AF-A0A2E5DQA2-F1
#
_cell.length_a   1.000
_cell.length_b   1.000
_cell.length_c   1.000
_cell.angle_alpha   90.00
_cell.angle_beta   90.00
_cell.angle_gamma   90.00
#
_symmetry.space_group_name_H-M   'P 1'
#
loop_
_entity.id
_entity.type
_entity.pdbx_description
1 polymer ?
#
loop_
_entity_poly.entity_id
_entity_poly.type
_entity_poly.pdbx_seq_one_letter_code
_entity_poly.pdbx_strand_id
1 'polypeptide(L)'
;SKFNFSLIWQDQKISIELYELISIWSKTITQKLLYSVPEGKNYSEWFKKIDCWKNISSISLAIKGESVPRELKGSKIKSTAKQKTDIYSEEEIQNIKNCKKLNSNEWIKLNEWGQKTGSLNKEELGYTLTLSKMAKAKWKESPSPYIAEIANIIIDLASEDDII
;
A
#
# COMPACT_ATOMS: atom_id res chain seq x y z
N SER A 1 -10.27 -3.97 -5.25
CA SER A 1 -11.65 -3.49 -5.05
C SER A 1 -11.57 -2.01 -4.72
N LYS A 2 -12.23 -1.12 -5.46
CA LYS A 2 -12.29 0.30 -5.13
C LYS A 2 -13.67 0.53 -4.49
N PHE A 3 -13.67 0.64 -3.18
CA PHE A 3 -14.88 0.79 -2.37
C PHE A 3 -15.41 2.21 -2.52
N ASN A 4 -16.71 2.38 -2.79
CA ASN A 4 -17.27 3.71 -3.04
C ASN A 4 -17.65 4.40 -1.73
N PHE A 5 -16.71 5.19 -1.19
CA PHE A 5 -16.91 5.94 0.05
C PHE A 5 -17.93 7.08 -0.08
N SER A 6 -18.08 7.67 -1.27
CA SER A 6 -19.01 8.79 -1.49
C SER A 6 -20.47 8.40 -1.22
N LEU A 7 -20.85 7.15 -1.55
CA LEU A 7 -22.20 6.63 -1.26
C LEU A 7 -22.48 6.54 0.25
N ILE A 8 -21.49 6.08 1.02
CA ILE A 8 -21.62 5.96 2.48
C ILE A 8 -21.67 7.33 3.12
N TRP A 9 -20.89 8.28 2.59
CA TRP A 9 -20.85 9.64 3.11
C TRP A 9 -22.10 10.46 2.83
N GLN A 10 -22.79 10.17 1.73
CA GLN A 10 -24.08 10.78 1.40
C GLN A 10 -25.22 10.19 2.23
N ASP A 11 -25.27 8.86 2.37
CA ASP A 11 -26.39 8.18 3.05
C ASP A 11 -26.16 7.96 4.56
N GLN A 12 -24.95 8.22 5.06
CA GLN A 12 -24.47 7.90 6.42
C GLN A 12 -24.72 6.45 6.85
N LYS A 13 -24.93 5.56 5.88
CA LYS A 13 -25.30 4.15 6.09
C LYS A 13 -24.76 3.30 4.94
N ILE A 14 -24.40 2.06 5.26
CA ILE A 14 -24.14 1.03 4.26
C ILE A 14 -25.45 0.39 3.81
N SER A 15 -25.48 -0.17 2.60
CA SER A 15 -26.60 -1.00 2.15
C SER A 15 -26.82 -2.20 3.07
N ILE A 16 -28.06 -2.68 3.11
CA ILE A 16 -28.42 -3.87 3.88
C ILE A 16 -27.66 -5.10 3.37
N GLU A 17 -27.47 -5.19 2.06
CA GLU A 17 -26.73 -6.27 1.41
C GLU A 17 -25.25 -6.26 1.83
N LEU A 18 -24.63 -5.08 1.94
CA LEU A 18 -23.26 -4.97 2.44
C LEU A 18 -23.18 -5.33 3.93
N TYR A 19 -24.15 -4.89 4.73
CA TYR A 19 -24.22 -5.24 6.15
C TYR A 19 -24.32 -6.76 6.37
N GLU A 20 -25.19 -7.43 5.61
CA GLU A 20 -25.34 -8.88 5.66
C GLU A 20 -24.08 -9.61 5.21
N LEU A 21 -23.46 -9.14 4.13
CA LEU A 21 -22.20 -9.69 3.62
C LEU A 21 -21.08 -9.59 4.67
N ILE A 22 -20.89 -8.41 5.26
CA ILE A 22 -19.91 -8.19 6.33
C ILE A 22 -20.23 -9.09 7.51
N SER A 23 -21.50 -9.20 7.91
CA SER A 23 -21.92 -10.04 9.03
C SER A 23 -21.56 -11.51 8.82
N ILE A 24 -21.77 -12.03 7.60
CA ILE A 24 -21.40 -13.41 7.23
C ILE A 24 -19.88 -13.59 7.24
N TRP A 25 -19.14 -12.65 6.66
CA TRP A 25 -17.68 -12.71 6.60
C TRP A 25 -17.05 -12.62 7.99
N SER A 26 -17.50 -11.69 8.83
CA SER A 26 -17.03 -11.52 10.20
C SER A 26 -17.23 -12.80 11.02
N LYS A 27 -18.40 -13.46 10.90
CA LYS A 27 -18.65 -14.76 11.57
C LYS A 27 -17.70 -15.84 11.07
N THR A 28 -17.51 -15.94 9.76
CA THR A 28 -16.63 -16.93 9.12
C THR A 28 -15.17 -16.76 9.55
N ILE A 29 -14.68 -15.52 9.51
CA ILE A 29 -13.32 -15.16 9.93
C ILE A 29 -13.14 -15.47 11.42
N THR A 30 -14.09 -15.05 12.26
CA THR A 30 -14.04 -15.27 13.72
C THR A 30 -13.96 -16.75 14.06
N GLN A 31 -14.81 -17.58 13.45
CA GLN A 31 -14.78 -19.03 13.64
C GLN A 31 -13.40 -19.59 13.26
N LYS A 32 -12.87 -19.22 12.08
CA LYS A 32 -11.57 -19.72 11.64
C LYS A 32 -10.42 -19.25 12.55
N LEU A 33 -10.49 -18.02 13.05
CA LEU A 33 -9.55 -17.48 14.04
C LEU A 33 -9.53 -18.33 15.30
N LEU A 34 -10.70 -18.62 15.86
CA LEU A 34 -10.85 -19.46 17.05
C LEU A 34 -10.33 -20.89 16.81
N TYR A 35 -10.64 -21.51 15.66
CA TYR A 35 -10.14 -22.84 15.30
C TYR A 35 -8.65 -22.88 15.00
N SER A 36 -8.02 -21.75 14.68
CA SER A 36 -6.59 -21.70 14.38
C SER A 36 -5.71 -21.75 15.63
N VAL A 37 -6.30 -21.58 16.82
CA VAL A 37 -5.57 -21.49 18.09
C VAL A 37 -5.10 -22.89 18.49
N PRO A 38 -3.79 -23.10 18.68
CA PRO A 38 -3.29 -24.39 19.16
C PRO A 38 -3.79 -24.68 20.58
N GLU A 39 -4.03 -25.96 20.88
CA GLU A 39 -4.51 -26.40 22.18
C GLU A 39 -3.61 -25.89 23.33
N GLY A 40 -4.24 -25.39 24.40
CA GLY A 40 -3.53 -24.84 25.56
C GLY A 40 -2.88 -23.46 25.36
N LYS A 41 -3.03 -22.80 24.19
CA LYS A 41 -2.53 -21.43 23.98
C LYS A 41 -3.59 -20.37 24.22
N ASN A 42 -3.13 -19.22 24.70
CA ASN A 42 -3.98 -18.05 24.88
C ASN A 42 -4.35 -17.44 23.51
N TYR A 43 -5.65 -17.26 23.29
CA TYR A 43 -6.23 -16.62 22.11
C TYR A 43 -5.59 -15.26 21.80
N SER A 44 -5.46 -14.38 22.79
CA SER A 44 -4.94 -13.02 22.59
C SER A 44 -3.48 -13.00 22.15
N GLU A 45 -2.68 -13.96 22.61
CA GLU A 45 -1.27 -14.09 22.22
C GLU A 45 -1.12 -14.77 20.87
N TRP A 46 -2.02 -15.68 20.52
CA TRP A 46 -2.03 -16.29 19.19
C TRP A 46 -2.38 -15.27 18.10
N PHE A 47 -3.37 -14.41 18.34
CA PHE A 47 -3.86 -13.43 17.35
C PHE A 47 -2.83 -12.34 17.01
N LYS A 48 -1.79 -12.16 17.83
CA LYS A 48 -0.69 -11.23 17.56
C LYS A 48 0.37 -11.81 16.60
N LYS A 49 0.35 -13.13 16.37
CA LYS A 49 1.40 -13.80 15.58
C LYS A 49 1.07 -13.77 14.09
N ILE A 50 2.09 -13.55 13.27
CA ILE A 50 1.95 -13.58 11.80
C ILE A 50 1.43 -14.92 11.29
N ASP A 51 1.76 -16.03 11.97
CA ASP A 51 1.33 -17.37 11.59
C ASP A 51 -0.18 -17.59 11.76
N CYS A 52 -0.82 -16.88 12.70
CA CYS A 52 -2.28 -16.84 12.78
C CYS A 52 -2.86 -16.25 11.49
N TRP A 53 -2.36 -15.09 11.06
CA TRP A 53 -2.88 -14.36 9.92
C TRP A 53 -2.58 -15.01 8.56
N LYS A 54 -1.49 -15.78 8.42
CA LYS A 54 -1.22 -16.56 7.19
C LYS A 54 -2.38 -17.52 6.87
N ASN A 55 -2.90 -18.22 7.88
CA ASN A 55 -4.01 -19.16 7.70
C ASN A 55 -5.36 -18.46 7.46
N ILE A 56 -5.53 -17.24 7.98
CA ILE A 56 -6.74 -16.44 7.76
C ILE A 56 -6.75 -15.78 6.37
N SER A 57 -5.58 -15.38 5.87
CA SER A 57 -5.45 -14.71 4.56
C SER A 57 -5.78 -15.61 3.36
N SER A 58 -5.77 -16.94 3.55
CA SER A 58 -6.12 -17.90 2.51
C SER A 58 -7.62 -18.24 2.47
N ILE A 59 -8.43 -17.66 3.36
CA ILE A 59 -9.88 -17.89 3.38
C ILE A 59 -10.50 -17.26 2.13
N SER A 60 -11.16 -18.10 1.34
CA SER A 60 -12.00 -17.64 0.24
C SER A 60 -13.35 -17.16 0.79
N LEU A 61 -13.56 -15.86 0.79
CA LEU A 61 -14.82 -15.22 1.17
C LEU A 61 -15.68 -15.02 -0.08
N ALA A 62 -16.52 -16.00 -0.38
CA ALA A 62 -17.45 -15.90 -1.49
C ALA A 62 -18.52 -14.83 -1.21
N ILE A 63 -18.86 -14.06 -2.24
CA ILE A 63 -20.08 -13.24 -2.26
C ILE A 63 -21.20 -14.19 -2.71
N LYS A 64 -22.04 -14.63 -1.78
CA LYS A 64 -23.18 -15.49 -2.09
C LYS A 64 -24.43 -14.62 -2.24
N GLY A 65 -25.08 -14.66 -3.40
CA GLY A 65 -26.30 -13.91 -3.71
C GLY A 65 -26.30 -13.37 -5.14
N GLU A 66 -27.50 -13.15 -5.70
CA GLU A 66 -27.67 -12.54 -7.03
C GLU A 66 -27.33 -11.04 -7.04
N SER A 67 -27.36 -10.37 -5.89
CA SER A 67 -27.08 -8.95 -5.74
C SER A 67 -25.74 -8.70 -5.05
N VAL A 68 -24.73 -8.34 -5.83
CA VAL A 68 -23.52 -7.68 -5.29
C VAL A 68 -23.97 -6.38 -4.61
N PRO A 69 -23.55 -6.07 -3.36
CA PRO A 69 -23.90 -4.80 -2.71
C PRO A 69 -23.57 -3.60 -3.60
N ARG A 70 -24.40 -2.56 -3.60
CA ARG A 70 -24.24 -1.39 -4.50
C ARG A 70 -22.87 -0.71 -4.35
N GLU A 71 -22.31 -0.73 -3.14
CA GLU A 71 -20.98 -0.23 -2.80
C GLU A 71 -19.86 -1.03 -3.51
N LEU A 72 -20.17 -2.26 -3.94
CA LEU A 72 -19.30 -3.19 -4.65
C LEU A 72 -19.65 -3.30 -6.16
N LYS A 73 -20.83 -2.83 -6.62
CA LYS A 73 -21.31 -2.93 -8.02
C LYS A 73 -20.44 -2.19 -9.06
N GLY A 74 -19.50 -1.34 -8.65
CA GLY A 74 -18.46 -0.77 -9.53
C GLY A 74 -17.30 -1.73 -9.87
N SER A 75 -17.30 -2.94 -9.32
CA SER A 75 -16.21 -3.91 -9.47
C SER A 75 -16.51 -4.90 -10.59
N LYS A 76 -16.12 -4.58 -11.83
CA LYS A 76 -15.83 -5.65 -12.80
C LYS A 76 -14.60 -6.40 -12.30
N ILE A 77 -14.78 -7.66 -11.87
CA ILE A 77 -13.67 -8.55 -11.54
C ILE A 77 -12.92 -8.83 -12.85
N LYS A 78 -11.91 -8.00 -13.15
CA LYS A 78 -10.84 -8.39 -14.06
C LYS A 78 -9.72 -8.95 -13.20
N SER A 79 -9.68 -10.27 -13.11
CA SER A 79 -8.50 -11.00 -12.67
C SER A 79 -7.38 -10.73 -13.68
N THR A 80 -6.47 -9.83 -13.34
CA THR A 80 -5.02 -9.85 -13.64
C THR A 80 -4.46 -8.43 -13.45
N ALA A 81 -3.43 -8.35 -12.61
CA ALA A 81 -2.44 -7.27 -12.47
C ALA A 81 -2.65 -6.04 -13.39
N LYS A 82 -3.48 -5.08 -12.97
CA LYS A 82 -3.50 -3.75 -13.59
C LYS A 82 -3.57 -2.65 -12.52
N GLN A 83 -2.37 -2.15 -12.26
CA GLN A 83 -1.98 -0.79 -11.87
C GLN A 83 -2.69 -0.11 -10.68
N LYS A 84 -1.92 0.07 -9.60
CA LYS A 84 -2.15 1.00 -8.48
C LYS A 84 -2.30 2.49 -8.90
N THR A 85 -2.29 2.82 -10.19
CA THR A 85 -2.25 4.20 -10.70
C THR A 85 -3.58 4.94 -10.54
N ASP A 86 -4.71 4.24 -10.43
CA ASP A 86 -6.04 4.89 -10.35
C ASP A 86 -6.37 5.50 -8.97
N ILE A 87 -5.51 5.37 -7.96
CA ILE A 87 -5.78 5.87 -6.59
C ILE A 87 -5.04 7.19 -6.32
N TYR A 88 -3.98 7.47 -7.06
CA TYR A 88 -3.12 8.64 -6.82
C TYR A 88 -3.60 9.83 -7.65
N SER A 89 -3.47 11.02 -7.08
CA SER A 89 -3.60 12.28 -7.79
C SER A 89 -2.59 12.38 -8.93
N GLU A 90 -2.86 13.28 -9.89
CA GLU A 90 -1.97 13.51 -11.03
C GLU A 90 -0.57 13.98 -10.60
N GLU A 91 -0.52 14.79 -9.53
CA GLU A 91 0.71 15.24 -8.89
C GLU A 91 1.52 14.08 -8.30
N GLU A 92 0.89 13.19 -7.52
CA GLU A 92 1.56 12.02 -6.95
C GLU A 92 2.09 11.06 -8.04
N ILE A 93 1.34 10.88 -9.13
CA ILE A 93 1.79 10.10 -10.29
C ILE A 93 3.03 10.75 -10.92
N GLN A 94 3.02 12.08 -11.04
CA GLN A 94 4.15 12.82 -11.59
C GLN A 94 5.38 12.76 -10.69
N ASN A 95 5.20 12.83 -9.37
CA ASN A 95 6.29 12.68 -8.41
C ASN A 95 6.92 11.28 -8.50
N ILE A 96 6.10 10.24 -8.59
CA ILE A 96 6.59 8.87 -8.80
C ILE A 96 7.35 8.75 -10.13
N LYS A 97 6.88 9.38 -11.21
CA LYS A 97 7.57 9.36 -12.51
C LYS A 97 8.93 10.06 -12.42
N ASN A 98 9.00 11.23 -11.78
CA ASN A 98 10.23 12.01 -11.63
C ASN A 98 11.27 11.23 -10.81
N CYS A 99 10.87 10.71 -9.65
CA CYS A 99 11.71 9.86 -8.80
C CYS A 99 12.32 8.67 -9.57
N LYS A 100 11.55 8.07 -10.49
CA LYS A 100 11.99 6.92 -11.31
C LYS A 100 12.95 7.25 -12.45
N LYS A 101 13.15 8.53 -12.78
CA LYS A 101 14.11 8.94 -13.82
C LYS A 101 15.54 8.64 -13.40
N LEU A 102 15.84 8.74 -12.10
CA LEU A 102 17.17 8.49 -11.57
C LEU A 102 17.45 7.00 -11.44
N ASN A 103 18.66 6.59 -11.82
CA ASN A 103 19.17 5.25 -11.69
C ASN A 103 19.80 5.00 -10.29
N SER A 104 20.21 3.76 -10.02
CA SER A 104 20.76 3.38 -8.71
C SER A 104 21.99 4.19 -8.32
N ASN A 105 22.88 4.53 -9.26
CA ASN A 105 24.11 5.25 -8.96
C ASN A 105 23.85 6.72 -8.70
N GLU A 106 22.88 7.33 -9.39
CA GLU A 106 22.45 8.71 -9.14
C GLU A 106 21.88 8.86 -7.73
N TRP A 107 21.03 7.94 -7.28
CA TRP A 107 20.55 7.93 -5.89
C TRP A 107 21.65 7.72 -4.85
N ILE A 108 22.69 6.95 -5.16
CA ILE A 108 23.88 6.81 -4.30
C ILE A 108 24.68 8.12 -4.27
N LYS A 109 24.86 8.77 -5.42
CA LYS A 109 25.55 10.07 -5.52
C LYS A 109 24.85 11.14 -4.67
N LEU A 110 23.52 11.18 -4.70
CA LEU A 110 22.72 12.07 -3.85
C LEU A 110 22.88 11.77 -2.36
N ASN A 111 22.93 10.48 -1.99
CA ASN A 111 23.21 10.09 -0.60
C ASN A 111 24.60 10.57 -0.15
N GLU A 112 25.63 10.38 -0.98
CA GLU A 112 27.00 10.81 -0.68
C GLU A 112 27.12 12.33 -0.59
N TRP A 113 26.48 13.07 -1.50
CA TRP A 113 26.42 14.53 -1.43
C TRP A 113 25.76 14.99 -0.13
N GLY A 114 24.56 14.49 0.18
CA GLY A 114 23.84 14.86 1.39
C GLY A 114 24.60 14.54 2.69
N GLN A 115 25.38 13.46 2.71
CA GLN A 115 26.28 13.14 3.82
C GLN A 115 27.43 14.15 3.95
N LYS A 116 28.04 14.56 2.83
CA LYS A 116 29.20 15.46 2.82
C LYS A 116 28.82 16.89 3.17
N THR A 117 27.69 17.37 2.68
CA THR A 117 27.24 18.76 2.88
C THR A 117 26.41 18.93 4.15
N GLY A 118 25.82 17.85 4.66
CA GLY A 118 24.82 17.92 5.72
C GLY A 118 23.47 18.46 5.23
N SER A 119 23.26 18.57 3.91
CA SER A 119 22.00 19.07 3.33
C SER A 119 20.83 18.11 3.54
N LEU A 120 21.09 16.83 3.85
CA LEU A 120 20.08 15.81 4.08
C LEU A 120 20.10 15.32 5.52
N ASN A 121 18.91 15.17 6.11
CA ASN A 121 18.74 14.57 7.41
C ASN A 121 18.86 13.02 7.35
N LYS A 122 18.88 12.37 8.51
CA LYS A 122 19.06 10.91 8.61
C LYS A 122 17.98 10.10 7.89
N GLU A 123 16.74 10.59 7.85
CA GLU A 123 15.64 9.92 7.16
C GLU A 123 15.76 10.05 5.64
N GLU A 124 16.07 11.25 5.14
CA GLU A 124 16.34 11.52 3.72
C GLU A 124 17.52 10.71 3.18
N LEU A 125 18.58 10.56 3.99
CA LEU A 125 19.67 9.64 3.71
C LEU A 125 19.19 8.17 3.68
N GLY A 126 18.25 7.78 4.54
CA GLY A 126 17.62 6.46 4.48
C GLY A 126 16.78 6.25 3.21
N TYR A 127 16.06 7.27 2.77
CA TYR A 127 15.22 7.22 1.57
C TYR A 127 16.04 7.13 0.28
N THR A 128 17.12 7.90 0.15
CA THR A 128 18.04 7.80 -1.00
C THR A 128 18.63 6.38 -1.14
N LEU A 129 18.99 5.73 -0.03
CA LEU A 129 19.45 4.32 -0.05
C LEU A 129 18.33 3.32 -0.39
N THR A 130 17.10 3.63 -0.03
CA THR A 130 15.95 2.79 -0.36
C THR A 130 15.63 2.90 -1.85
N LEU A 131 15.65 4.11 -2.39
CA LEU A 131 15.41 4.41 -3.81
C LEU A 131 16.51 3.82 -4.69
N SER A 132 17.77 3.85 -4.27
CA SER A 132 18.87 3.20 -5.02
C SER A 132 18.64 1.68 -5.13
N LYS A 133 18.22 1.01 -4.05
CA LYS A 133 17.87 -0.42 -4.07
C LYS A 133 16.69 -0.70 -5.00
N MET A 134 15.65 0.13 -4.95
CA MET A 134 14.48 0.00 -5.83
C MET A 134 14.85 0.19 -7.31
N ALA A 135 15.68 1.19 -7.62
CA ALA A 135 16.20 1.46 -8.96
C ALA A 135 17.06 0.29 -9.47
N LYS A 136 17.94 -0.26 -8.61
CA LYS A 136 18.74 -1.45 -8.93
C LYS A 136 17.88 -2.68 -9.23
N ALA A 137 16.75 -2.81 -8.52
CA ALA A 137 15.74 -3.83 -8.78
C ALA A 137 14.80 -3.50 -9.96
N LYS A 138 15.15 -2.52 -10.81
CA LYS A 138 14.38 -2.06 -11.96
C LYS A 138 12.94 -1.68 -11.61
N TRP A 139 12.73 -1.08 -10.44
CA TRP A 139 11.42 -0.62 -9.97
C TRP A 139 10.36 -1.73 -9.92
N LYS A 140 10.77 -2.98 -9.62
CA LYS A 140 9.85 -4.11 -9.38
C LYS A 140 8.76 -3.74 -8.37
N GLU A 141 9.14 -2.96 -7.37
CA GLU A 141 8.23 -2.24 -6.48
C GLU A 141 8.36 -0.74 -6.75
N SER A 142 7.21 -0.06 -6.80
CA SER A 142 7.17 1.39 -6.97
C SER A 142 7.30 2.08 -5.62
N PRO A 143 8.00 3.23 -5.52
CA PRO A 143 7.93 4.06 -4.33
C PRO A 143 6.49 4.48 -4.04
N SER A 144 6.18 4.68 -2.75
CA SER A 144 4.91 5.28 -2.32
C SER A 144 4.88 6.77 -2.70
N PRO A 145 3.68 7.39 -2.78
CA PRO A 145 3.57 8.83 -3.04
C PRO A 145 4.39 9.70 -2.09
N TYR A 146 4.32 9.42 -0.79
CA TYR A 146 5.11 10.11 0.23
C TYR A 146 6.63 10.03 -0.02
N ILE A 147 7.15 8.82 -0.31
CA ILE A 147 8.59 8.68 -0.60
C ILE A 147 8.95 9.39 -1.91
N ALA A 148 8.07 9.41 -2.90
CA ALA A 148 8.30 10.09 -4.17
C ALA A 148 8.26 11.62 -4.05
N GLU A 149 7.45 12.16 -3.14
CA GLU A 149 7.43 13.58 -2.80
C GLU A 149 8.75 14.00 -2.15
N ILE A 150 9.18 13.28 -1.11
CA ILE A 150 10.49 13.52 -0.48
C ILE A 150 11.63 13.36 -1.49
N ALA A 151 11.54 12.38 -2.40
CA ALA A 151 12.52 12.20 -3.47
C ALA A 151 12.64 13.42 -4.38
N ASN A 152 11.52 14.05 -4.74
CA ASN A 152 11.54 15.27 -5.55
C ASN A 152 12.17 16.44 -4.81
N ILE A 153 11.85 16.63 -3.52
CA ILE A 153 12.49 17.68 -2.70
C ILE A 153 14.02 17.50 -2.71
N ILE A 154 14.50 16.26 -2.54
CA ILE A 154 15.94 15.96 -2.58
C ILE A 154 16.53 16.22 -3.98
N ILE A 155 15.80 15.87 -5.04
CA ILE A 155 16.23 16.13 -6.43
C ILE A 155 16.36 17.62 -6.67
N ASP A 156 15.35 18.41 -6.29
CA ASP A 156 15.33 19.86 -6.49
C ASP A 156 16.48 20.53 -5.74
N LEU A 157 16.69 20.17 -4.46
CA LEU A 157 17.82 20.66 -3.66
C LEU A 157 19.17 20.30 -4.29
N ALA A 158 19.31 19.10 -4.82
CA ALA A 158 20.56 18.65 -5.43
C ALA A 158 20.80 19.27 -6.81
N SER A 159 19.74 19.61 -7.55
CA SER A 159 19.83 20.35 -8.81
C SER A 159 20.18 21.83 -8.58
N GLU A 160 19.72 22.45 -7.48
CA GLU A 160 20.17 23.79 -7.07
C GLU A 160 21.69 23.83 -6.79
N ASP A 161 22.27 22.72 -6.33
CA ASP A 161 23.69 22.54 -6.05
C ASP A 161 24.50 21.94 -7.24
N ASP A 162 23.91 21.86 -8.45
CA ASP A 162 24.52 21.29 -9.68
C ASP A 162 25.04 19.84 -9.52
N ILE A 163 24.43 19.04 -8.65
CA ILE A 163 24.85 17.65 -8.40
C ILE A 163 24.31 16.68 -9.45
N ILE A 164 23.11 16.93 -9.96
CA ILE A 164 22.39 16.11 -10.95
C ILE A 164 21.63 16.94 -11.98
#